data_AF-A0A8J2AFQ5-F1
#
_entry.id   AF-A0A8J2AFQ5-F1
#
_cell.length_a   1.000
_cell.length_b   1.000
_cell.length_c   1.000
_cell.angle_alpha   90.00
_cell.angle_beta   90.00
_cell.angle_gamma   90.00
#
_symmetry.space_group_name_H-M   'P 1'
#
loop_
_entity.id
_entity.type
_entity.pdbx_description
1 polymer ?
#
loop_
_entity_poly.entity_id
_entity_poly.type
_entity_poly.pdbx_seq_one_letter_code
_entity_poly.pdbx_strand_id
1 'polypeptide(L)'
;MPRVQCYVYDISQGMARMMSMPLLGKQVDIIPHTGIVCFGKEYFFGGGVCVTAAGQAIPMRPCEVLEFGEATKTEAELNAFLAEISPRFTQQTYNLLKHNCNHFANEVSKFLCGTPVPDRIVNVADEALSTPQGQQLRGLIEGFETQMRQNNAANTFNPFGNTSSSVPTPGVVPGTAPATSSTASVSFDDFDRALSEVSSLSDAEQKRACFSTLNKMCSNIVDKPSEEKFRKIKMENPAFNKKVAECLGGTECILAMGFAPEEIEGVDYWVYDPSRLPIDALRICCSKLSAAESKLPAAPRPQQLPGAAGNTAGGFGGAAAPMSATGGMTNPLLNNLGGGMPGMGTPGGGAPPGGMGNIPPGMAQQAQQMMASNPQMAAQAQALMNNPQAMQQMMNDPQIQALMNNPQAMQNMMNMMGNNGGPGR
;
A
#
# COMPACT_ATOMS: atom_id res chain seq x y z
N MET A 1 25.50 -8.69 -36.04
CA MET A 1 24.17 -9.30 -35.83
C MET A 1 23.58 -8.75 -34.53
N PRO A 2 22.28 -8.91 -34.20
CA PRO A 2 21.76 -8.34 -32.95
C PRO A 2 22.41 -8.99 -31.74
N ARG A 3 22.67 -8.20 -30.69
CA ARG A 3 23.25 -8.71 -29.45
C ARG A 3 22.22 -9.50 -28.65
N VAL A 4 22.69 -10.58 -28.01
CA VAL A 4 21.92 -11.40 -27.08
C VAL A 4 22.42 -11.14 -25.67
N GLN A 5 21.52 -10.70 -24.81
CA GLN A 5 21.77 -10.47 -23.40
C GLN A 5 20.78 -11.26 -22.55
N CYS A 6 21.14 -11.57 -21.31
CA CYS A 6 20.21 -12.06 -20.30
C CYS A 6 20.17 -11.04 -19.15
N TYR A 7 19.00 -10.45 -18.93
CA TYR A 7 18.75 -9.54 -17.83
C TYR A 7 18.38 -10.38 -16.62
N VAL A 8 19.11 -10.17 -15.52
CA VAL A 8 18.93 -10.89 -14.26
C VAL A 8 18.43 -9.90 -13.22
N TYR A 9 17.35 -10.25 -12.56
CA TYR A 9 16.72 -9.44 -11.52
C TYR A 9 16.67 -10.22 -10.22
N ASP A 10 17.00 -9.57 -9.10
CA ASP A 10 16.82 -10.15 -7.78
C ASP A 10 15.42 -9.84 -7.25
N ILE A 11 14.49 -10.81 -7.35
CA ILE A 11 13.13 -10.65 -6.83
C ILE A 11 13.06 -10.62 -5.30
N SER A 12 14.16 -10.93 -4.61
CA SER A 12 14.24 -10.74 -3.17
C SER A 12 14.65 -9.32 -2.76
N GLN A 13 15.13 -8.50 -3.69
CA GLN A 13 15.64 -7.14 -3.43
C GLN A 13 16.66 -7.09 -2.29
N GLY A 14 17.60 -8.04 -2.27
CA GLY A 14 18.64 -8.17 -1.25
C GLY A 14 18.26 -8.99 -0.01
N MET A 15 16.98 -9.35 0.15
CA MET A 15 16.54 -10.17 1.28
C MET A 15 17.16 -11.57 1.27
N ALA A 16 17.34 -12.18 0.09
CA ALA A 16 18.00 -13.48 -0.03
C ALA A 16 19.41 -13.43 0.55
N ARG A 17 20.19 -12.42 0.18
CA ARG A 17 21.55 -12.22 0.70
C ARG A 17 21.59 -12.11 2.22
N MET A 18 20.63 -11.42 2.83
CA MET A 18 20.59 -11.20 4.28
C MET A 18 20.06 -12.40 5.07
N MET A 19 19.10 -13.15 4.51
CA MET A 19 18.35 -14.17 5.25
C MET A 19 18.73 -15.61 4.89
N SER A 20 19.40 -15.84 3.75
CA SER A 20 19.69 -17.20 3.28
C SER A 20 20.55 -18.00 4.26
N MET A 21 21.61 -17.43 4.82
CA MET A 21 22.44 -18.12 5.81
C MET A 21 21.66 -18.56 7.06
N PRO A 22 20.93 -17.70 7.78
CA PRO A 22 20.17 -18.13 8.96
C PRO A 22 18.99 -19.05 8.63
N LEU A 23 18.36 -18.93 7.45
CA LEU A 23 17.19 -19.73 7.09
C LEU A 23 17.52 -21.06 6.41
N LEU A 24 18.52 -21.09 5.52
CA LEU A 24 18.90 -22.24 4.71
C LEU A 24 20.16 -22.93 5.24
N GLY A 25 20.94 -22.27 6.11
CA GLY A 25 22.28 -22.75 6.47
C GLY A 25 23.28 -22.66 5.31
N LYS A 26 22.92 -21.97 4.22
CA LYS A 26 23.72 -21.77 3.03
C LYS A 26 23.45 -20.38 2.46
N GLN A 27 24.51 -19.71 2.02
CA GLN A 27 24.41 -18.39 1.40
C GLN A 27 23.81 -18.52 0.00
N VAL A 28 22.74 -17.77 -0.24
CA VAL A 28 22.10 -17.56 -1.54
C VAL A 28 21.93 -16.05 -1.68
N ASP A 29 22.64 -15.45 -2.64
CA ASP A 29 22.73 -14.00 -2.72
C ASP A 29 21.49 -13.35 -3.37
N ILE A 30 20.86 -14.05 -4.30
CA ILE A 30 19.69 -13.54 -5.04
C ILE A 30 18.66 -14.63 -5.23
N ILE A 31 17.40 -14.23 -5.41
CA ILE A 31 16.40 -15.08 -6.06
C ILE A 31 16.26 -14.54 -7.49
N PRO A 32 16.86 -15.20 -8.50
CA PRO A 32 16.90 -14.67 -9.85
C PRO A 32 15.57 -14.88 -10.59
N HIS A 33 15.07 -13.79 -11.17
CA HIS A 33 14.19 -13.80 -12.33
C HIS A 33 15.01 -13.40 -13.56
N THR A 34 14.77 -14.01 -14.72
CA THR A 34 15.51 -13.68 -15.94
C THR A 34 14.64 -13.47 -17.16
N GLY A 35 15.07 -12.53 -18.01
CA GLY A 35 14.57 -12.33 -19.37
C GLY A 35 15.70 -12.30 -20.39
N ILE A 36 15.49 -12.92 -21.56
CA ILE A 36 16.43 -12.80 -22.68
C ILE A 36 16.12 -11.54 -23.47
N VAL A 37 17.13 -10.69 -23.67
CA VAL A 37 17.03 -9.47 -24.45
C VAL A 37 17.70 -9.68 -25.81
N CYS A 38 16.91 -9.53 -26.87
CA CYS A 38 17.39 -9.55 -28.25
C CYS A 38 16.39 -8.78 -29.13
N PHE A 39 16.83 -8.20 -30.25
CA PHE A 39 15.98 -7.41 -31.15
C PHE A 39 15.23 -6.25 -30.47
N GLY A 40 15.81 -5.68 -29.40
CA GLY A 40 15.18 -4.60 -28.61
C GLY A 40 14.02 -5.05 -27.72
N LYS A 41 13.76 -6.35 -27.64
CA LYS A 41 12.68 -6.96 -26.86
C LYS A 41 13.24 -7.85 -25.77
N GLU A 42 12.47 -8.00 -24.69
CA GLU A 42 12.75 -8.92 -23.60
C GLU A 42 11.72 -10.05 -23.58
N TYR A 43 12.22 -11.27 -23.55
CA TYR A 43 11.44 -12.51 -23.59
C TYR A 43 11.60 -13.26 -22.26
N PHE A 44 10.50 -13.57 -21.59
CA PHE A 44 10.51 -14.25 -20.29
C PHE A 44 9.29 -15.15 -20.10
N PHE A 45 9.28 -15.93 -19.01
CA PHE A 45 8.16 -16.80 -18.65
C PHE A 45 7.51 -16.34 -17.34
N GLY A 46 6.24 -15.93 -17.40
CA GLY A 46 5.50 -15.34 -16.27
C GLY A 46 4.00 -15.64 -16.30
N GLY A 47 3.61 -16.91 -16.52
CA GLY A 47 2.22 -17.32 -16.78
C GLY A 47 1.97 -17.73 -18.24
N GLY A 48 3.00 -17.57 -19.07
CA GLY A 48 3.04 -17.84 -20.49
C GLY A 48 4.33 -17.27 -21.04
N VAL A 49 4.61 -17.50 -22.32
CA VAL A 49 5.68 -16.77 -23.01
C VAL A 49 5.28 -15.30 -23.11
N CYS A 50 6.07 -14.43 -22.48
CA CYS A 50 5.84 -13.00 -22.41
C CYS A 50 6.90 -12.26 -23.21
N VAL A 51 6.50 -11.14 -23.85
CA VAL A 51 7.38 -10.27 -24.62
C VAL A 51 7.12 -8.83 -24.26
N THR A 52 8.16 -8.09 -23.90
CA THR A 52 8.10 -6.67 -23.56
C THR A 52 9.25 -5.91 -24.23
N ALA A 53 9.30 -4.59 -24.08
CA ALA A 53 10.51 -3.85 -24.40
C ALA A 53 11.63 -4.21 -23.41
N ALA A 54 12.89 -4.11 -23.85
CA ALA A 54 14.03 -4.41 -22.99
C ALA A 54 14.00 -3.64 -21.66
N GLY A 55 14.10 -4.36 -20.53
CA GLY A 55 14.09 -3.77 -19.19
C GLY A 55 12.70 -3.41 -18.67
N GLN A 56 11.64 -3.94 -19.28
CA GLN A 56 10.25 -3.71 -18.89
C GLN A 56 9.54 -5.02 -18.46
N ALA A 57 10.27 -6.13 -18.32
CA ALA A 57 9.67 -7.40 -17.89
C ALA A 57 9.05 -7.34 -16.49
N ILE A 58 9.72 -6.65 -15.56
CA ILE A 58 9.26 -6.45 -14.18
C ILE A 58 9.60 -5.03 -13.70
N PRO A 59 8.91 -4.47 -12.68
CA PRO A 59 9.11 -3.10 -12.21
C PRO A 59 10.38 -2.94 -11.36
N MET A 60 11.50 -3.51 -11.81
CA MET A 60 12.81 -3.43 -11.17
C MET A 60 13.88 -3.29 -12.24
N ARG A 61 15.04 -2.73 -11.87
CA ARG A 61 16.20 -2.74 -12.76
C ARG A 61 16.91 -4.11 -12.67
N PRO A 62 17.50 -4.61 -13.77
CA PRO A 62 18.34 -5.79 -13.69
C PRO A 62 19.53 -5.51 -12.76
N CYS A 63 19.77 -6.41 -11.81
CA CYS A 63 20.93 -6.36 -10.93
C CYS A 63 22.21 -6.87 -11.63
N GLU A 64 22.05 -7.64 -12.69
CA GLU A 64 23.13 -8.15 -13.53
C GLU A 64 22.65 -8.25 -14.99
N VAL A 65 23.53 -7.91 -15.93
CA VAL A 65 23.30 -8.11 -17.38
C VAL A 65 24.40 -9.03 -17.90
N LEU A 66 24.00 -10.21 -18.35
CA LEU A 66 24.91 -11.21 -18.91
C LEU A 66 24.99 -11.05 -20.43
N GLU A 67 26.20 -10.95 -20.96
CA GLU A 67 26.47 -10.86 -22.40
C GLU A 67 26.69 -12.25 -23.00
N PHE A 68 25.84 -12.68 -23.94
CA PHE A 68 25.95 -13.98 -24.60
C PHE A 68 26.50 -13.92 -26.03
N GLY A 69 26.74 -12.71 -26.54
CA GLY A 69 27.32 -12.46 -27.86
C GLY A 69 26.28 -12.00 -28.87
N GLU A 70 26.39 -12.49 -30.11
CA GLU A 70 25.49 -12.13 -31.20
C GLU A 70 24.54 -13.28 -31.56
N ALA A 71 23.32 -12.92 -31.96
CA ALA A 71 22.32 -13.89 -32.40
C ALA A 71 22.72 -14.50 -33.75
N THR A 72 22.65 -15.83 -33.82
CA THR A 72 22.79 -16.61 -35.07
C THR A 72 21.47 -16.83 -35.79
N LYS A 73 20.37 -16.38 -35.18
CA LYS A 73 18.99 -16.52 -35.65
C LYS A 73 18.40 -15.15 -35.97
N THR A 74 17.44 -15.14 -36.88
CA THR A 74 16.59 -13.98 -37.18
C THR A 74 15.46 -13.86 -36.16
N GLU A 75 14.82 -12.69 -36.10
CA GLU A 75 13.66 -12.47 -35.23
C GLU A 75 12.48 -13.37 -35.64
N ALA A 76 12.31 -13.63 -36.94
CA ALA A 76 11.27 -14.53 -37.44
C ALA A 76 11.49 -15.98 -36.97
N GLU A 77 12.73 -16.47 -37.00
CA GLU A 77 13.08 -17.79 -36.47
C GLU A 77 12.88 -17.87 -34.96
N LEU A 78 13.23 -16.81 -34.21
CA LEU A 78 12.94 -16.73 -32.78
C LEU A 78 11.44 -16.80 -32.52
N ASN A 79 10.61 -16.03 -33.23
CA ASN A 79 9.17 -16.04 -33.04
C ASN A 79 8.54 -17.41 -33.36
N ALA A 80 9.05 -18.09 -34.40
CA ALA A 80 8.62 -19.46 -34.72
C ALA A 80 8.99 -20.45 -33.61
N PHE A 81 10.22 -20.37 -33.09
CA PHE A 81 10.67 -21.19 -31.96
C PHE A 81 9.85 -20.92 -30.69
N LEU A 82 9.56 -19.65 -30.38
CA LEU A 82 8.73 -19.28 -29.24
C LEU A 82 7.32 -19.85 -29.36
N ALA A 83 6.72 -19.82 -30.56
CA ALA A 83 5.42 -20.45 -30.82
C ALA A 83 5.47 -21.98 -30.65
N GLU A 84 6.56 -22.63 -31.08
CA GLU A 84 6.78 -24.07 -30.91
C GLU A 84 6.87 -24.48 -29.43
N ILE A 85 7.59 -23.71 -28.61
CA ILE A 85 7.80 -24.07 -27.19
C ILE A 85 6.68 -23.58 -26.27
N SER A 86 5.88 -22.59 -26.68
CA SER A 86 4.80 -22.00 -25.88
C SER A 86 3.85 -23.01 -25.22
N PRO A 87 3.45 -24.13 -25.86
CA PRO A 87 2.61 -25.15 -25.21
C PRO A 87 3.27 -25.83 -23.99
N ARG A 88 4.60 -25.79 -23.85
CA ARG A 88 5.34 -26.27 -22.68
C ARG A 88 5.52 -25.19 -21.60
N PHE A 89 5.33 -23.92 -21.95
CA PHE A 89 5.53 -22.77 -21.07
C PHE A 89 4.21 -22.04 -20.85
N THR A 90 3.31 -22.68 -20.08
CA THR A 90 1.99 -22.14 -19.73
C THR A 90 1.91 -21.84 -18.24
N GLN A 91 0.87 -21.13 -17.81
CA GLN A 91 0.60 -20.91 -16.39
C GLN A 91 0.51 -22.22 -15.60
N GLN A 92 -0.08 -23.27 -16.20
CA GLN A 92 -0.25 -24.57 -15.55
C GLN A 92 1.07 -25.33 -15.41
N THR A 93 2.00 -25.15 -16.35
CA THR A 93 3.30 -25.82 -16.32
C THR A 93 4.36 -25.04 -15.52
N TYR A 94 4.12 -23.76 -15.21
CA TYR A 94 5.05 -22.94 -14.44
C TYR A 94 5.29 -23.52 -13.04
N ASN A 95 6.53 -23.90 -12.73
CA ASN A 95 6.96 -24.43 -11.44
C ASN A 95 8.17 -23.65 -10.90
N LEU A 96 8.08 -23.13 -9.67
CA LEU A 96 9.10 -22.26 -9.10
C LEU A 96 10.47 -22.93 -9.01
N LEU A 97 10.50 -24.25 -8.83
CA LEU A 97 11.72 -25.00 -8.58
C LEU A 97 12.33 -25.58 -9.87
N LYS A 98 11.49 -26.13 -10.75
CA LYS A 98 11.94 -27.01 -11.84
C LYS A 98 11.56 -26.55 -13.25
N HIS A 99 10.70 -25.54 -13.39
CA HIS A 99 10.24 -25.07 -14.70
C HIS A 99 9.75 -23.61 -14.64
N ASN A 100 10.69 -22.68 -14.60
CA ASN A 100 10.45 -21.25 -14.39
C ASN A 100 11.12 -20.38 -15.47
N CYS A 101 11.12 -19.06 -15.27
CA CYS A 101 11.78 -18.07 -16.12
C CYS A 101 13.26 -18.38 -16.44
N ASN A 102 14.01 -18.96 -15.51
CA ASN A 102 15.43 -19.27 -15.69
C ASN A 102 15.62 -20.44 -16.68
N HIS A 103 14.72 -21.42 -16.62
CA HIS A 103 14.72 -22.56 -17.54
C HIS A 103 14.32 -22.13 -18.96
N PHE A 104 13.30 -21.27 -19.05
CA PHE A 104 12.90 -20.65 -20.31
C PHE A 104 14.04 -19.85 -20.94
N ALA A 105 14.68 -18.96 -20.16
CA ALA A 105 15.81 -18.15 -20.63
C ALA A 105 16.97 -19.03 -21.11
N ASN A 106 17.24 -20.15 -20.45
CA ASN A 106 18.24 -21.13 -20.88
C ASN A 106 17.91 -21.78 -22.22
N GLU A 107 16.66 -22.14 -22.48
CA GLU A 107 16.26 -22.68 -23.79
C GLU A 107 16.38 -21.63 -24.90
N VAL A 108 15.90 -20.41 -24.66
CA VAL A 108 15.91 -19.32 -25.65
C VAL A 108 17.34 -18.87 -25.99
N SER A 109 18.21 -18.73 -25.00
CA SER A 109 19.62 -18.35 -25.21
C SER A 109 20.38 -19.39 -26.03
N LYS A 110 20.22 -20.69 -25.71
CA LYS A 110 20.79 -21.79 -26.49
C LYS A 110 20.31 -21.78 -27.94
N PHE A 111 19.02 -21.53 -28.17
CA PHE A 111 18.48 -21.42 -29.53
C PHE A 111 19.09 -20.25 -30.32
N LEU A 112 19.19 -19.08 -29.69
CA LEU A 112 19.66 -17.86 -30.35
C LEU A 112 21.17 -17.87 -30.66
N CYS A 113 21.99 -18.34 -29.72
CA CYS A 113 23.45 -18.18 -29.79
C CYS A 113 24.25 -19.40 -29.30
N GLY A 114 23.60 -20.49 -28.89
CA GLY A 114 24.27 -21.69 -28.38
C GLY A 114 24.80 -21.58 -26.94
N THR A 115 24.86 -20.38 -26.37
CA THR A 115 25.35 -20.11 -25.02
C THR A 115 24.24 -20.35 -23.99
N PRO A 116 24.43 -21.22 -22.98
CA PRO A 116 23.46 -21.43 -21.91
C PRO A 116 23.47 -20.29 -20.87
N VAL A 117 22.37 -20.17 -20.13
CA VAL A 117 22.35 -19.37 -18.90
C VAL A 117 23.22 -20.07 -17.83
N PRO A 118 24.03 -19.34 -17.04
CA PRO A 118 24.87 -19.95 -16.01
C PRO A 118 24.11 -20.80 -14.99
N ASP A 119 24.71 -21.92 -14.58
CA ASP A 119 24.09 -22.89 -13.66
C ASP A 119 23.68 -22.27 -12.31
N ARG A 120 24.42 -21.27 -11.82
CA ARG A 120 24.09 -20.52 -10.60
C ARG A 120 22.73 -19.80 -10.64
N ILE A 121 22.18 -19.57 -11.84
CA ILE A 121 20.85 -18.97 -12.04
C ILE A 121 19.80 -20.06 -12.26
N VAL A 122 20.10 -21.02 -13.15
CA VAL A 122 19.15 -22.08 -13.53
C VAL A 122 18.86 -22.99 -12.33
N ASN A 123 19.90 -23.34 -11.55
CA ASN A 123 19.84 -24.33 -10.49
C ASN A 123 19.76 -23.72 -9.07
N VAL A 124 19.47 -22.41 -8.95
CA VAL A 124 19.40 -21.71 -7.66
C VAL A 124 18.43 -22.37 -6.66
N ALA A 125 17.35 -22.96 -7.18
CA ALA A 125 16.36 -23.68 -6.38
C ALA A 125 16.94 -24.98 -5.80
N ASP A 126 17.68 -25.75 -6.59
CA ASP A 126 18.36 -26.97 -6.14
C ASP A 126 19.42 -26.64 -5.09
N GLU A 127 20.12 -25.51 -5.27
CA GLU A 127 21.08 -25.02 -4.29
C GLU A 127 20.43 -24.70 -2.94
N ALA A 128 19.28 -24.04 -2.94
CA ALA A 128 18.53 -23.75 -1.72
C ALA A 128 18.01 -25.04 -1.05
N LEU A 129 17.49 -25.98 -1.84
CA LEU A 129 16.93 -27.26 -1.37
C LEU A 129 17.96 -28.33 -1.02
N SER A 130 19.24 -28.11 -1.33
CA SER A 130 20.33 -29.03 -0.98
C SER A 130 20.59 -29.16 0.53
N THR A 131 20.01 -28.26 1.33
CA THR A 131 20.17 -28.19 2.78
C THR A 131 18.98 -28.83 3.51
N PRO A 132 19.16 -29.43 4.71
CA PRO A 132 18.04 -29.95 5.50
C PRO A 132 16.96 -28.89 5.78
N GLN A 133 17.37 -27.65 6.03
CA GLN A 133 16.47 -26.52 6.25
C GLN A 133 15.72 -26.14 4.97
N GLY A 134 16.39 -26.11 3.82
CA GLY A 134 15.75 -25.90 2.52
C GLY A 134 14.72 -26.97 2.20
N GLN A 135 14.99 -28.24 2.51
CA GLN A 135 14.01 -29.32 2.34
C GLN A 135 12.75 -29.11 3.18
N GLN A 136 12.85 -28.52 4.37
CA GLN A 136 11.70 -28.15 5.20
C GLN A 136 10.88 -27.01 4.57
N LEU A 137 11.53 -26.05 3.90
CA LEU A 137 10.87 -24.94 3.22
C LEU A 137 10.18 -25.34 1.91
N ARG A 138 10.46 -26.55 1.39
CA ARG A 138 9.89 -27.01 0.13
C ARG A 138 8.35 -26.93 0.10
N GLY A 139 7.69 -27.33 1.19
CA GLY A 139 6.22 -27.25 1.28
C GLY A 139 5.69 -25.82 1.25
N LEU A 140 6.44 -24.85 1.81
CA LEU A 140 6.09 -23.43 1.75
C LEU A 140 6.19 -22.90 0.31
N ILE A 141 7.25 -23.28 -0.41
CA ILE A 141 7.47 -22.85 -1.80
C ILE A 141 6.38 -23.42 -2.71
N GLU A 142 6.04 -24.70 -2.56
CA GLU A 142 4.96 -25.34 -3.32
C GLU A 142 3.58 -24.71 -3.01
N GLY A 143 3.35 -24.31 -1.76
CA GLY A 143 2.16 -23.54 -1.37
C GLY A 143 2.11 -22.16 -2.03
N PHE A 144 3.23 -21.44 -2.03
CA PHE A 144 3.34 -20.14 -2.69
C PHE A 144 3.16 -20.24 -4.22
N GLU A 145 3.72 -21.27 -4.86
CA GLU A 145 3.47 -21.56 -6.29
C GLU A 145 1.98 -21.75 -6.59
N THR A 146 1.30 -22.52 -5.74
CA THR A 146 -0.14 -22.78 -5.90
C THR A 146 -0.95 -21.49 -5.81
N GLN A 147 -0.61 -20.61 -4.87
CA GLN A 147 -1.22 -19.29 -4.74
C GLN A 147 -0.92 -18.41 -5.97
N MET A 148 0.31 -18.43 -6.47
CA MET A 148 0.71 -17.67 -7.65
C MET A 148 -0.07 -18.11 -8.90
N ARG A 149 -0.30 -19.41 -9.08
CA ARG A 149 -1.11 -19.95 -10.19
C ARG A 149 -2.57 -19.52 -10.12
N GLN A 150 -3.13 -19.35 -8.92
CA GLN A 150 -4.54 -18.96 -8.73
C GLN A 150 -4.79 -17.47 -8.99
N ASN A 151 -3.79 -16.60 -8.78
CA ASN A 151 -3.94 -15.13 -8.85
C ASN A 151 -3.60 -14.48 -10.21
N ASN A 152 -3.51 -15.24 -11.30
CA ASN A 152 -3.11 -14.76 -12.64
C ASN A 152 -1.67 -14.19 -12.63
N ALA A 153 -0.71 -15.01 -13.06
CA ALA A 153 0.73 -14.88 -12.80
C ALA A 153 1.44 -13.61 -13.35
N ALA A 154 0.71 -12.70 -14.00
CA ALA A 154 1.28 -11.46 -14.55
C ALA A 154 1.67 -10.42 -13.47
N ASN A 155 1.10 -10.48 -12.26
CA ASN A 155 1.32 -9.48 -11.20
C ASN A 155 2.06 -9.98 -9.95
N THR A 156 2.54 -11.23 -9.94
CA THR A 156 3.05 -11.86 -8.71
C THR A 156 4.51 -12.30 -8.86
N PHE A 157 5.41 -11.42 -9.28
CA PHE A 157 6.86 -11.66 -9.13
C PHE A 157 7.47 -11.01 -7.89
N ASN A 158 6.63 -10.56 -6.95
CA ASN A 158 7.07 -10.08 -5.65
C ASN A 158 6.50 -10.96 -4.52
N PRO A 159 7.13 -12.12 -4.18
CA PRO A 159 6.71 -12.98 -3.07
C PRO A 159 6.69 -12.28 -1.70
N PHE A 160 7.35 -11.12 -1.60
CA PHE A 160 7.43 -10.30 -0.40
C PHE A 160 6.70 -8.95 -0.56
N GLY A 161 5.98 -8.75 -1.67
CA GLY A 161 5.29 -7.52 -2.00
C GLY A 161 3.79 -7.70 -2.20
N ASN A 162 3.06 -7.19 -1.21
CA ASN A 162 1.65 -6.77 -1.24
C ASN A 162 0.55 -7.85 -1.24
N THR A 163 -0.01 -8.08 -0.05
CA THR A 163 -1.25 -8.81 0.20
C THR A 163 -2.46 -7.88 0.05
N SER A 164 -3.15 -7.82 -1.09
CA SER A 164 -4.59 -7.46 -1.19
C SER A 164 -5.18 -7.83 -2.55
N SER A 165 -6.47 -8.11 -2.59
CA SER A 165 -7.16 -9.06 -3.46
C SER A 165 -7.90 -8.46 -4.69
N SER A 166 -8.11 -9.32 -5.70
CA SER A 166 -9.27 -9.46 -6.63
C SER A 166 -9.59 -8.45 -7.78
N VAL A 167 -9.14 -8.75 -9.03
CA VAL A 167 -9.87 -9.35 -10.21
C VAL A 167 -11.37 -8.95 -10.45
N PRO A 168 -11.97 -8.83 -11.70
CA PRO A 168 -11.59 -9.38 -13.04
C PRO A 168 -11.74 -8.50 -14.34
N THR A 169 -11.10 -9.03 -15.41
CA THR A 169 -11.24 -8.98 -16.91
C THR A 169 -12.67 -8.95 -17.53
N PRO A 170 -12.93 -8.66 -18.86
CA PRO A 170 -12.28 -9.29 -20.05
C PRO A 170 -12.25 -8.57 -21.46
N GLY A 171 -11.39 -9.05 -22.38
CA GLY A 171 -11.82 -9.50 -23.73
C GLY A 171 -11.34 -8.82 -25.05
N VAL A 172 -10.48 -9.55 -25.79
CA VAL A 172 -10.46 -9.84 -27.27
C VAL A 172 -10.11 -8.75 -28.33
N VAL A 173 -9.17 -9.15 -29.22
CA VAL A 173 -8.52 -8.56 -30.43
C VAL A 173 -9.43 -8.44 -31.69
N PRO A 174 -9.01 -8.08 -32.95
CA PRO A 174 -7.72 -7.60 -33.53
C PRO A 174 -7.81 -6.46 -34.60
N GLY A 175 -6.66 -5.88 -35.02
CA GLY A 175 -6.46 -5.50 -36.43
C GLY A 175 -5.71 -4.21 -36.81
N THR A 176 -4.58 -4.41 -37.51
CA THR A 176 -4.02 -3.60 -38.63
C THR A 176 -3.24 -2.31 -38.35
N ALA A 177 -1.96 -2.33 -38.74
CA ALA A 177 -1.08 -1.16 -38.95
C ALA A 177 -1.42 -0.45 -40.28
N PRO A 178 -0.97 0.81 -40.56
CA PRO A 178 0.45 1.13 -40.69
C PRO A 178 0.91 2.45 -40.02
N ALA A 179 2.24 2.56 -39.95
CA ALA A 179 3.08 3.58 -39.35
C ALA A 179 2.74 5.05 -39.62
N THR A 180 3.02 5.93 -38.66
CA THR A 180 4.02 7.03 -38.78
C THR A 180 4.05 7.89 -37.51
N SER A 181 5.24 8.42 -37.19
CA SER A 181 5.53 9.55 -36.28
C SER A 181 5.74 9.22 -34.79
N SER A 182 7.02 9.27 -34.45
CA SER A 182 7.63 9.33 -33.13
C SER A 182 7.14 10.49 -32.26
N THR A 183 6.42 10.12 -31.19
CA THR A 183 6.45 10.75 -29.86
C THR A 183 6.30 9.59 -28.89
N ALA A 184 7.22 9.44 -27.93
CA ALA A 184 7.10 8.40 -26.90
C ALA A 184 5.72 8.50 -26.26
N SER A 185 4.85 7.53 -26.54
CA SER A 185 3.51 7.49 -25.96
C SER A 185 3.68 7.09 -24.51
N VAL A 186 3.79 8.07 -23.63
CA VAL A 186 3.65 7.88 -22.19
C VAL A 186 2.28 7.25 -22.00
N SER A 187 2.24 5.97 -21.63
CA SER A 187 0.99 5.31 -21.30
C SER A 187 0.46 5.89 -19.98
N PHE A 188 -0.82 6.22 -19.96
CA PHE A 188 -1.52 6.68 -18.77
C PHE A 188 -2.38 5.56 -18.17
N ASP A 189 -2.20 4.30 -18.59
CA ASP A 189 -3.08 3.19 -18.21
C ASP A 189 -3.06 2.95 -16.70
N ASP A 190 -1.88 3.02 -16.06
CA ASP A 190 -1.76 2.93 -14.61
C ASP A 190 -2.40 4.13 -13.89
N PHE A 191 -2.27 5.32 -14.47
CA PHE A 191 -2.91 6.52 -13.93
C PHE A 191 -4.43 6.47 -14.08
N ASP A 192 -4.95 6.00 -15.20
CA ASP A 192 -6.38 5.87 -15.47
C ASP A 192 -7.02 4.78 -14.61
N ARG A 193 -6.30 3.67 -14.38
CA ARG A 193 -6.70 2.63 -13.44
C ARG A 193 -6.76 3.16 -12.01
N ALA A 194 -5.69 3.81 -11.55
CA ALA A 194 -5.66 4.40 -10.21
C ALA A 194 -6.74 5.48 -10.02
N LEU A 195 -6.96 6.32 -11.03
CA LEU A 195 -8.03 7.33 -11.04
C LEU A 195 -9.43 6.69 -10.97
N SER A 196 -9.62 5.55 -11.63
CA SER A 196 -10.86 4.76 -11.56
C SER A 196 -11.05 4.13 -10.18
N GLU A 197 -9.99 3.63 -9.55
CA GLU A 197 -10.03 3.08 -8.19
C GLU A 197 -10.40 4.15 -7.16
N VAL A 198 -9.79 5.35 -7.21
CA VAL A 198 -10.22 6.47 -6.35
C VAL A 198 -11.66 6.87 -6.64
N SER A 199 -12.06 6.89 -7.92
CA SER A 199 -13.44 7.18 -8.32
C SER A 199 -14.44 6.12 -7.82
N SER A 200 -14.00 4.90 -7.51
CA SER A 200 -14.84 3.81 -7.02
C SER A 200 -15.14 3.85 -5.51
N LEU A 201 -14.44 4.69 -4.73
CA LEU A 201 -14.63 4.81 -3.28
C LEU A 201 -16.10 5.09 -2.89
N SER A 202 -16.51 4.74 -1.69
CA SER A 202 -17.88 5.06 -1.24
C SER A 202 -17.98 6.50 -0.72
N ASP A 203 -16.90 7.02 -0.13
CA ASP A 203 -16.87 8.35 0.48
C ASP A 203 -16.55 9.46 -0.53
N ALA A 204 -17.54 10.30 -0.83
CA ALA A 204 -17.41 11.42 -1.77
C ALA A 204 -16.52 12.56 -1.23
N GLU A 205 -16.40 12.72 0.09
CA GLU A 205 -15.55 13.73 0.71
C GLU A 205 -14.09 13.31 0.63
N GLN A 206 -13.79 12.04 0.90
CA GLN A 206 -12.45 11.46 0.74
C GLN A 206 -11.99 11.50 -0.72
N LYS A 207 -12.86 11.17 -1.68
CA LYS A 207 -12.57 11.31 -3.12
C LYS A 207 -12.17 12.73 -3.50
N ARG A 208 -12.98 13.71 -3.09
CA ARG A 208 -12.74 15.12 -3.39
C ARG A 208 -11.45 15.61 -2.73
N ALA A 209 -11.20 15.19 -1.50
CA ALA A 209 -9.96 15.52 -0.79
C ALA A 209 -8.71 14.93 -1.50
N CYS A 210 -8.80 13.70 -2.00
CA CYS A 210 -7.73 13.05 -2.76
C CYS A 210 -7.48 13.77 -4.09
N PHE A 211 -8.50 13.93 -4.93
CA PHE A 211 -8.37 14.59 -6.24
C PHE A 211 -7.89 16.03 -6.13
N SER A 212 -8.46 16.83 -5.23
CA SER A 212 -8.04 18.23 -5.04
C SER A 212 -6.58 18.34 -4.56
N THR A 213 -6.12 17.40 -3.71
CA THR A 213 -4.73 17.39 -3.23
C THR A 213 -3.77 16.99 -4.34
N LEU A 214 -4.06 15.90 -5.07
CA LEU A 214 -3.27 15.47 -6.22
C LEU A 214 -3.20 16.55 -7.30
N ASN A 215 -4.34 17.14 -7.66
CA ASN A 215 -4.42 18.19 -8.67
C ASN A 215 -3.61 19.43 -8.26
N LYS A 216 -3.66 19.82 -6.98
CA LYS A 216 -2.83 20.92 -6.44
C LYS A 216 -1.34 20.61 -6.50
N MET A 217 -0.93 19.37 -6.24
CA MET A 217 0.48 18.98 -6.30
C MET A 217 1.02 19.05 -7.73
N CYS A 218 0.31 18.49 -8.71
CA CYS A 218 0.78 18.52 -10.09
C CYS A 218 0.62 19.89 -10.77
N SER A 219 -0.44 20.67 -10.47
CA SER A 219 -0.54 22.06 -10.96
C SER A 219 0.60 22.94 -10.46
N ASN A 220 0.99 22.83 -9.18
CA ASN A 220 2.15 23.57 -8.66
C ASN A 220 3.45 23.23 -9.40
N ILE A 221 3.66 21.97 -9.78
CA ILE A 221 4.84 21.53 -10.54
C ILE A 221 4.77 22.01 -11.99
N VAL A 222 3.60 21.93 -12.62
CA VAL A 222 3.38 22.36 -14.01
C VAL A 222 3.52 23.87 -14.16
N ASP A 223 2.98 24.65 -13.23
CA ASP A 223 3.00 26.12 -13.24
C ASP A 223 4.38 26.66 -12.87
N LYS A 224 5.11 25.95 -12.00
CA LYS A 224 6.41 26.37 -11.46
C LYS A 224 7.43 25.24 -11.55
N PRO A 225 7.82 24.84 -12.78
CA PRO A 225 8.66 23.66 -12.99
C PRO A 225 10.03 23.81 -12.34
N SER A 226 10.58 25.01 -12.25
CA SER A 226 11.93 25.26 -11.68
C SER A 226 11.97 25.29 -10.15
N GLU A 227 10.82 25.25 -9.44
CA GLU A 227 10.78 25.31 -7.97
C GLU A 227 10.79 23.89 -7.36
N GLU A 228 11.97 23.42 -6.96
CA GLU A 228 12.17 22.06 -6.41
C GLU A 228 11.36 21.75 -5.14
N LYS A 229 10.97 22.76 -4.36
CA LYS A 229 10.16 22.57 -3.15
C LYS A 229 8.78 21.96 -3.45
N PHE A 230 8.26 22.12 -4.66
CA PHE A 230 6.98 21.52 -5.08
C PHE A 230 7.15 20.10 -5.62
N ARG A 231 8.39 19.70 -5.93
CA ARG A 231 8.71 18.36 -6.42
C ARG A 231 8.93 17.36 -5.30
N LYS A 232 8.82 17.75 -4.02
CA LYS A 232 8.96 16.83 -2.89
C LYS A 232 7.93 17.07 -1.81
N ILE A 233 7.45 15.99 -1.20
CA ILE A 233 6.60 16.04 0.00
C ILE A 233 7.01 14.94 0.97
N LYS A 234 7.11 15.26 2.26
CA LYS A 234 7.43 14.26 3.30
C LYS A 234 6.36 13.18 3.36
N MET A 235 6.78 11.91 3.41
CA MET A 235 5.86 10.78 3.58
C MET A 235 5.18 10.80 4.95
N GLU A 236 5.78 11.43 5.96
CA GLU A 236 5.20 11.59 7.30
C GLU A 236 4.13 12.69 7.38
N ASN A 237 3.87 13.43 6.29
CA ASN A 237 2.93 14.56 6.33
C ASN A 237 1.49 14.05 6.60
N PRO A 238 0.90 14.36 7.76
CA PRO A 238 -0.38 13.80 8.16
C PRO A 238 -1.54 14.27 7.27
N ALA A 239 -1.44 15.48 6.69
CA ALA A 239 -2.44 15.99 5.77
C ALA A 239 -2.36 15.31 4.40
N PHE A 240 -1.16 14.88 3.97
CA PHE A 240 -0.98 14.11 2.76
C PHE A 240 -1.43 12.66 2.96
N ASN A 241 -1.02 12.02 4.05
CA ASN A 241 -1.36 10.62 4.32
C ASN A 241 -2.87 10.41 4.41
N LYS A 242 -3.55 11.20 5.22
CA LYS A 242 -5.01 11.12 5.37
C LYS A 242 -5.78 11.33 4.07
N LYS A 243 -5.27 12.18 3.17
CA LYS A 243 -5.98 12.58 1.94
C LYS A 243 -5.64 11.72 0.73
N VAL A 244 -4.41 11.21 0.66
CA VAL A 244 -3.86 10.57 -0.54
C VAL A 244 -3.27 9.19 -0.22
N ALA A 245 -2.33 9.08 0.73
CA ALA A 245 -1.63 7.80 0.94
C ALA A 245 -2.53 6.70 1.55
N GLU A 246 -3.43 7.06 2.46
CA GLU A 246 -4.44 6.17 3.07
C GLU A 246 -5.69 6.01 2.18
N CYS A 247 -5.78 6.76 1.08
CA CYS A 247 -6.88 6.68 0.13
C CYS A 247 -6.60 5.53 -0.86
N LEU A 248 -7.56 4.61 -1.02
CA LEU A 248 -7.47 3.55 -2.03
C LEU A 248 -7.27 4.15 -3.43
N GLY A 249 -6.22 3.73 -4.13
CA GLY A 249 -5.84 4.27 -5.46
C GLY A 249 -5.05 5.59 -5.41
N GLY A 250 -4.91 6.23 -4.24
CA GLY A 250 -4.25 7.54 -4.10
C GLY A 250 -2.73 7.45 -4.19
N THR A 251 -2.13 6.40 -3.62
CA THR A 251 -0.68 6.12 -3.74
C THR A 251 -0.32 5.70 -5.17
N GLU A 252 -1.19 4.93 -5.81
CA GLU A 252 -1.05 4.51 -7.20
C GLU A 252 -1.14 5.72 -8.14
N CYS A 253 -2.03 6.67 -7.85
CA CYS A 253 -2.10 7.94 -8.58
C CYS A 253 -0.78 8.72 -8.48
N ILE A 254 -0.21 8.87 -7.28
CA ILE A 254 1.01 9.68 -7.12
C ILE A 254 2.23 9.02 -7.79
N LEU A 255 2.32 7.70 -7.73
CA LEU A 255 3.35 6.93 -8.44
C LEU A 255 3.22 7.09 -9.96
N ALA A 256 2.01 6.95 -10.49
CA ALA A 256 1.74 7.11 -11.92
C ALA A 256 1.91 8.56 -12.41
N MET A 257 1.83 9.55 -11.50
CA MET A 257 2.17 10.94 -11.77
C MET A 257 3.69 11.20 -11.79
N GLY A 258 4.52 10.17 -11.63
CA GLY A 258 5.98 10.27 -11.70
C GLY A 258 6.65 10.63 -10.37
N PHE A 259 5.94 10.54 -9.25
CA PHE A 259 6.59 10.59 -7.93
C PHE A 259 7.11 9.21 -7.54
N ALA A 260 8.18 9.18 -6.75
CA ALA A 260 8.72 7.96 -6.17
C ALA A 260 9.15 8.21 -4.72
N PRO A 261 9.13 7.18 -3.87
CA PRO A 261 9.71 7.27 -2.54
C PRO A 261 11.24 7.40 -2.67
N GLU A 262 11.81 8.37 -1.99
CA GLU A 262 13.25 8.63 -1.92
C GLU A 262 13.62 9.08 -0.52
N GLU A 263 14.69 8.49 0.04
CA GLU A 263 15.24 8.87 1.33
C GLU A 263 16.24 10.01 1.14
N ILE A 264 15.96 11.17 1.74
CA ILE A 264 16.84 12.33 1.70
C ILE A 264 17.21 12.69 3.15
N GLU A 265 18.48 12.54 3.49
CA GLU A 265 19.02 12.83 4.83
C GLU A 265 18.31 12.05 5.96
N GLY A 266 17.95 10.78 5.71
CA GLY A 266 17.29 9.92 6.69
C GLY A 266 15.79 10.20 6.89
N VAL A 267 15.17 10.95 5.97
CA VAL A 267 13.73 11.23 5.97
C VAL A 267 13.15 10.81 4.62
N ASP A 268 12.03 10.09 4.65
CA ASP A 268 11.34 9.63 3.45
C ASP A 268 10.49 10.73 2.81
N TYR A 269 10.73 10.97 1.52
CA TYR A 269 9.97 11.90 0.69
C TYR A 269 9.36 11.20 -0.52
N TRP A 270 8.17 11.64 -0.93
CA TRP A 270 7.72 11.48 -2.30
C TRP A 270 8.37 12.54 -3.16
N VAL A 271 9.19 12.15 -4.13
CA VAL A 271 9.92 13.04 -5.02
C VAL A 271 9.47 12.84 -6.46
N TYR A 272 9.06 13.93 -7.12
CA TYR A 272 8.71 13.97 -8.53
C TYR A 272 9.97 14.01 -9.39
N ASP A 273 10.08 13.04 -10.28
CA ASP A 273 11.19 12.90 -11.20
C ASP A 273 10.71 13.12 -12.65
N PRO A 274 11.13 14.22 -13.32
CA PRO A 274 10.79 14.50 -14.72
C PRO A 274 11.23 13.41 -15.70
N SER A 275 12.17 12.54 -15.33
CA SER A 275 12.60 11.41 -16.15
C SER A 275 11.61 10.24 -16.11
N ARG A 276 10.81 10.12 -15.04
CA ARG A 276 9.74 9.11 -14.91
C ARG A 276 8.48 9.53 -15.67
N LEU A 277 8.08 10.78 -15.50
CA LEU A 277 6.96 11.35 -16.22
C LEU A 277 7.31 12.78 -16.64
N PRO A 278 7.50 13.07 -17.93
CA PRO A 278 7.77 14.43 -18.39
C PRO A 278 6.66 15.40 -17.97
N ILE A 279 7.00 16.68 -17.75
CA ILE A 279 6.05 17.70 -17.28
C ILE A 279 4.86 17.87 -18.26
N ASP A 280 5.09 17.70 -19.55
CA ASP A 280 4.01 17.72 -20.56
C ASP A 280 3.02 16.55 -20.40
N ALA A 281 3.49 15.39 -19.97
CA ALA A 281 2.63 14.27 -19.62
C ALA A 281 1.93 14.51 -18.26
N LEU A 282 2.59 15.16 -17.30
CA LEU A 282 1.98 15.56 -16.03
C LEU A 282 0.78 16.51 -16.21
N ARG A 283 0.81 17.39 -17.24
CA ARG A 283 -0.34 18.25 -17.62
C ARG A 283 -1.57 17.43 -17.99
N ILE A 284 -1.39 16.28 -18.62
CA ILE A 284 -2.48 15.36 -18.99
C ILE A 284 -3.09 14.75 -17.73
N CYS A 285 -2.26 14.36 -16.75
CA CYS A 285 -2.73 13.92 -15.43
C CYS A 285 -3.56 15.02 -14.72
N CYS A 286 -3.12 16.29 -14.74
CA CYS A 286 -3.90 17.42 -14.19
C CYS A 286 -5.28 17.56 -14.85
N SER A 287 -5.33 17.45 -16.18
CA SER A 287 -6.59 17.55 -16.93
C SER A 287 -7.55 16.40 -16.57
N LYS A 288 -7.04 15.17 -16.45
CA LYS A 288 -7.82 13.98 -16.08
C LYS A 288 -8.33 14.07 -14.63
N LEU A 289 -7.50 14.53 -13.68
CA LEU A 289 -7.92 14.79 -12.29
C LEU A 289 -9.02 15.86 -12.21
N SER A 290 -8.86 16.96 -12.93
CA SER A 290 -9.86 18.04 -12.97
C SER A 290 -11.20 17.54 -13.57
N ALA A 291 -11.13 16.71 -14.62
CA ALA A 291 -12.31 16.09 -15.20
C ALA A 291 -13.00 15.11 -14.23
N ALA A 292 -12.23 14.30 -13.49
CA ALA A 292 -12.76 13.39 -12.47
C ALA A 292 -13.39 14.16 -11.29
N GLU A 293 -12.75 15.23 -10.83
CA GLU A 293 -13.26 16.09 -9.76
C GLU A 293 -14.60 16.76 -10.14
N SER A 294 -14.73 17.20 -11.40
CA SER A 294 -15.97 17.81 -11.92
C SER A 294 -17.17 16.85 -12.00
N LYS A 295 -16.92 15.53 -12.04
CA LYS A 295 -17.96 14.48 -12.08
C LYS A 295 -18.48 14.14 -10.69
N LEU A 296 -17.82 14.59 -9.62
CA LEU A 296 -18.28 14.35 -8.25
C LEU A 296 -19.51 15.21 -7.93
N PRO A 297 -20.53 14.66 -7.22
CA PRO A 297 -21.69 15.43 -6.81
C PRO A 297 -21.23 16.65 -6.01
N ALA A 298 -21.79 17.83 -6.32
CA ALA A 298 -21.42 19.09 -5.69
C ALA A 298 -21.32 18.90 -4.17
N ALA A 299 -20.23 19.38 -3.57
CA ALA A 299 -20.04 19.29 -2.12
C ALA A 299 -21.33 19.74 -1.44
N PRO A 300 -21.83 19.01 -0.42
CA PRO A 300 -22.91 19.56 0.39
C PRO A 300 -22.45 20.95 0.80
N ARG A 301 -23.19 21.97 0.33
CA ARG A 301 -22.95 23.34 0.76
C ARG A 301 -22.90 23.26 2.27
N PRO A 302 -21.89 23.85 2.95
CA PRO A 302 -21.96 24.02 4.39
C PRO A 302 -23.37 24.54 4.65
N GLN A 303 -24.17 23.81 5.45
CA GLN A 303 -25.47 24.30 5.83
C GLN A 303 -25.20 25.67 6.43
N GLN A 304 -25.55 26.72 5.69
CA GLN A 304 -25.64 28.04 6.24
C GLN A 304 -26.62 27.87 7.39
N LEU A 305 -26.09 27.95 8.61
CA LEU A 305 -26.89 28.31 9.77
C LEU A 305 -27.84 29.42 9.30
N PRO A 306 -29.16 29.29 9.51
CA PRO A 306 -30.13 30.24 9.00
C PRO A 306 -29.65 31.64 9.34
N GLY A 307 -29.36 32.41 8.28
CA GLY A 307 -28.72 33.69 8.40
C GLY A 307 -29.56 34.63 9.24
N ALA A 308 -28.92 35.29 10.20
CA ALA A 308 -29.34 36.63 10.57
C ALA A 308 -29.34 37.47 9.29
N ALA A 309 -30.52 37.94 8.92
CA ALA A 309 -30.76 38.79 7.77
C ALA A 309 -29.90 40.07 7.85
N GLY A 310 -29.43 40.56 6.69
CA GLY A 310 -29.06 41.97 6.59
C GLY A 310 -28.04 42.33 5.51
N ASN A 311 -28.56 42.79 4.38
CA ASN A 311 -28.02 43.81 3.47
C ASN A 311 -26.82 43.51 2.54
N THR A 312 -27.20 43.19 1.29
CA THR A 312 -26.85 43.91 0.04
C THR A 312 -25.80 45.04 0.10
N ALA A 313 -24.73 44.92 -0.70
CA ALA A 313 -24.46 45.75 -1.89
C ALA A 313 -22.98 45.70 -2.34
N GLY A 314 -22.76 45.38 -3.63
CA GLY A 314 -21.87 46.09 -4.56
C GLY A 314 -20.34 46.10 -4.39
N GLY A 315 -19.64 45.60 -5.41
CA GLY A 315 -18.70 46.45 -6.17
C GLY A 315 -17.18 46.30 -5.94
N PHE A 316 -16.50 45.83 -7.01
CA PHE A 316 -15.20 46.27 -7.56
C PHE A 316 -14.01 46.68 -6.66
N GLY A 317 -12.87 45.99 -6.87
CA GLY A 317 -11.63 46.63 -7.33
C GLY A 317 -10.56 47.04 -6.29
N GLY A 318 -9.30 46.72 -6.62
CA GLY A 318 -8.18 47.66 -6.44
C GLY A 318 -7.31 47.56 -5.17
N ALA A 319 -6.09 47.07 -5.39
CA ALA A 319 -4.78 47.50 -4.88
C ALA A 319 -4.60 48.30 -3.55
N ALA A 320 -3.48 47.93 -2.90
CA ALA A 320 -2.53 48.74 -2.12
C ALA A 320 -2.84 49.09 -0.64
N ALA A 321 -1.79 48.84 0.17
CA ALA A 321 -1.54 49.23 1.57
C ALA A 321 -1.54 50.77 1.77
N PRO A 322 -1.24 51.40 2.95
CA PRO A 322 -0.56 50.87 4.16
C PRO A 322 -0.96 51.47 5.55
N MET A 323 -0.19 51.09 6.59
CA MET A 323 0.02 51.77 7.89
C MET A 323 -1.17 51.78 8.89
N SER A 324 -1.04 51.74 10.22
CA SER A 324 0.07 51.64 11.16
C SER A 324 -0.52 51.54 12.58
N ALA A 325 0.25 50.96 13.50
CA ALA A 325 0.39 51.39 14.90
C ALA A 325 -0.58 50.83 15.99
N THR A 326 0.09 50.20 16.97
CA THR A 326 -0.08 50.35 18.43
C THR A 326 -1.01 49.39 19.19
N GLY A 327 -0.39 48.69 20.16
CA GLY A 327 -1.00 48.22 21.41
C GLY A 327 -1.89 46.98 21.24
N GLY A 328 -1.90 45.98 22.09
CA GLY A 328 -1.38 45.80 23.43
C GLY A 328 -1.99 44.48 23.93
N MET A 329 -1.29 43.82 24.84
CA MET A 329 -1.69 42.58 25.50
C MET A 329 -3.13 42.64 26.04
N THR A 330 -3.87 41.53 25.96
CA THR A 330 -4.27 40.69 27.12
C THR A 330 -5.52 39.87 26.82
N ASN A 331 -5.45 38.61 27.22
CA ASN A 331 -6.54 37.65 27.31
C ASN A 331 -7.51 38.06 28.44
N PRO A 332 -8.81 37.75 28.32
CA PRO A 332 -9.57 37.45 29.53
C PRO A 332 -10.44 36.20 29.39
N LEU A 333 -9.95 35.11 29.97
CA LEU A 333 -10.75 34.13 30.69
C LEU A 333 -10.99 34.68 32.10
N LEU A 334 -12.21 35.13 32.41
CA LEU A 334 -12.92 34.95 33.70
C LEU A 334 -14.10 35.93 33.78
N ASN A 335 -15.33 35.41 33.67
CA ASN A 335 -16.41 35.65 34.63
C ASN A 335 -17.65 34.91 34.14
N ASN A 336 -18.15 33.93 34.89
CA ASN A 336 -19.32 34.15 35.76
C ASN A 336 -19.73 32.82 36.41
N LEU A 337 -19.49 32.75 37.72
CA LEU A 337 -20.15 31.83 38.65
C LEU A 337 -21.59 32.29 38.87
N GLY A 338 -22.53 31.36 39.06
CA GLY A 338 -23.64 31.61 39.98
C GLY A 338 -25.01 31.04 39.60
N GLY A 339 -25.53 30.20 40.51
CA GLY A 339 -26.95 29.86 40.66
C GLY A 339 -27.36 28.60 39.89
N GLY A 340 -28.02 27.59 40.44
CA GLY A 340 -28.71 27.42 41.72
C GLY A 340 -29.74 26.32 41.49
N MET A 341 -29.68 25.23 42.26
CA MET A 341 -30.72 24.19 42.28
C MET A 341 -32.02 24.77 42.85
N PRO A 342 -33.19 24.25 42.42
CA PRO A 342 -33.94 23.39 43.34
C PRO A 342 -34.74 22.25 42.65
N GLY A 343 -35.04 21.20 43.43
CA GLY A 343 -36.39 20.60 43.41
C GLY A 343 -36.60 19.22 42.77
N MET A 344 -36.22 18.17 43.50
CA MET A 344 -37.00 16.98 43.88
C MET A 344 -38.16 16.48 42.97
N GLY A 345 -38.08 15.21 42.56
CA GLY A 345 -39.20 14.44 42.01
C GLY A 345 -38.86 12.95 41.83
N THR A 346 -39.13 12.15 42.84
CA THR A 346 -39.18 10.67 42.80
C THR A 346 -40.22 10.17 41.78
N PRO A 347 -40.02 8.95 41.22
CA PRO A 347 -40.96 7.89 41.60
C PRO A 347 -40.29 6.52 41.81
N GLY A 348 -40.79 5.80 42.80
CA GLY A 348 -40.39 4.45 43.13
C GLY A 348 -40.89 3.38 42.15
N GLY A 349 -40.25 2.21 42.21
CA GLY A 349 -40.67 1.00 41.52
C GLY A 349 -39.89 -0.21 42.07
N GLY A 350 -40.62 -1.07 42.79
CA GLY A 350 -40.25 -2.32 43.45
C GLY A 350 -38.97 -3.07 43.05
N ALA A 351 -38.21 -3.46 44.09
CA ALA A 351 -37.50 -4.74 44.11
C ALA A 351 -38.50 -5.91 44.23
N PRO A 352 -38.13 -7.14 43.82
CA PRO A 352 -37.83 -8.15 44.85
C PRO A 352 -36.66 -9.08 44.40
N PRO A 353 -36.31 -10.18 45.11
CA PRO A 353 -35.17 -10.19 46.04
C PRO A 353 -34.15 -11.31 45.75
N GLY A 354 -32.87 -11.10 46.06
CA GLY A 354 -31.87 -12.19 45.98
C GLY A 354 -30.51 -11.74 46.47
N GLY A 355 -30.07 -12.29 47.59
CA GLY A 355 -28.98 -11.75 48.41
C GLY A 355 -27.56 -11.88 47.88
N MET A 356 -26.76 -10.87 48.21
CA MET A 356 -25.33 -10.91 48.58
C MET A 356 -25.04 -9.50 49.10
N GLY A 357 -24.82 -9.25 50.40
CA GLY A 357 -23.88 -9.93 51.27
C GLY A 357 -22.60 -9.08 51.34
N ASN A 358 -22.61 -8.04 52.17
CA ASN A 358 -21.47 -7.25 52.68
C ASN A 358 -20.30 -6.97 51.72
N ILE A 359 -20.30 -5.79 51.09
CA ILE A 359 -19.08 -5.16 50.57
C ILE A 359 -18.63 -4.10 51.59
N PRO A 360 -17.41 -4.17 52.15
CA PRO A 360 -16.90 -3.16 53.08
C PRO A 360 -16.86 -1.77 52.41
N PRO A 361 -17.22 -0.69 53.13
CA PRO A 361 -17.36 0.66 52.54
C PRO A 361 -16.07 1.26 51.96
N GLY A 362 -14.89 0.65 52.20
CA GLY A 362 -13.62 1.10 51.63
C GLY A 362 -13.39 0.69 50.16
N MET A 363 -14.05 -0.36 49.67
CA MET A 363 -13.75 -0.90 48.32
C MET A 363 -14.43 -0.09 47.20
N ALA A 364 -15.61 0.49 47.48
CA ALA A 364 -16.31 1.35 46.53
C ALA A 364 -15.57 2.68 46.30
N GLN A 365 -14.94 3.23 47.34
CA GLN A 365 -14.15 4.47 47.25
C GLN A 365 -12.86 4.28 46.45
N GLN A 366 -12.21 3.13 46.58
CA GLN A 366 -10.98 2.81 45.83
C GLN A 366 -11.26 2.54 44.34
N ALA A 367 -12.40 1.92 44.00
CA ALA A 367 -12.84 1.76 42.62
C ALA A 367 -13.16 3.12 41.95
N GLN A 368 -13.73 4.06 42.72
CA GLN A 368 -14.04 5.40 42.24
C GLN A 368 -12.78 6.27 42.06
N GLN A 369 -11.73 6.07 42.86
CA GLN A 369 -10.43 6.71 42.68
C GLN A 369 -9.64 6.17 41.47
N MET A 370 -9.70 4.86 41.20
CA MET A 370 -9.06 4.29 40.01
C MET A 370 -9.70 4.78 38.72
N MET A 371 -11.04 4.90 38.68
CA MET A 371 -11.76 5.45 37.51
C MET A 371 -11.47 6.94 37.25
N ALA A 372 -11.12 7.72 38.27
CA ALA A 372 -10.73 9.12 38.10
C ALA A 372 -9.31 9.28 37.53
N SER A 373 -8.44 8.28 37.69
CA SER A 373 -7.03 8.34 37.28
C SER A 373 -6.78 7.94 35.82
N ASN A 374 -7.72 7.25 35.16
CA ASN A 374 -7.54 6.77 33.80
C ASN A 374 -8.80 6.94 32.92
N PRO A 375 -8.99 8.15 32.33
CA PRO A 375 -10.18 8.49 31.54
C PRO A 375 -10.40 7.59 30.32
N GLN A 376 -9.32 7.04 29.74
CA GLN A 376 -9.40 6.13 28.58
C GLN A 376 -10.02 4.78 28.94
N MET A 377 -9.73 4.25 30.13
CA MET A 377 -10.28 2.98 30.58
C MET A 377 -11.77 3.11 30.93
N ALA A 378 -12.19 4.26 31.48
CA ALA A 378 -13.60 4.56 31.72
C ALA A 378 -14.39 4.67 30.40
N ALA A 379 -13.84 5.36 29.39
CA ALA A 379 -14.44 5.44 28.07
C ALA A 379 -14.55 4.07 27.39
N GLN A 380 -13.54 3.20 27.56
CA GLN A 380 -13.53 1.85 27.01
C GLN A 380 -14.51 0.92 27.72
N ALA A 381 -14.63 0.99 29.05
CA ALA A 381 -15.61 0.24 29.83
C ALA A 381 -17.05 0.69 29.51
N GLN A 382 -17.26 1.99 29.30
CA GLN A 382 -18.55 2.56 28.94
C GLN A 382 -18.94 2.23 27.48
N ALA A 383 -17.95 2.14 26.57
CA ALA A 383 -18.15 1.65 25.21
C ALA A 383 -18.50 0.14 25.17
N LEU A 384 -17.91 -0.66 26.07
CA LEU A 384 -18.25 -2.08 26.20
C LEU A 384 -19.66 -2.28 26.76
N MET A 385 -20.06 -1.45 27.73
CA MET A 385 -21.39 -1.50 28.37
C MET A 385 -22.51 -1.01 27.45
N ASN A 386 -22.20 -0.13 26.49
CA ASN A 386 -23.13 0.32 25.44
C ASN A 386 -23.18 -0.61 24.22
N ASN A 387 -22.34 -1.65 24.16
CA ASN A 387 -22.32 -2.61 23.05
C ASN A 387 -22.64 -4.04 23.52
N PRO A 388 -23.93 -4.39 23.68
CA PRO A 388 -24.35 -5.70 24.20
C PRO A 388 -23.89 -6.87 23.31
N GLN A 389 -23.63 -6.64 22.02
CA GLN A 389 -23.10 -7.68 21.12
C GLN A 389 -21.63 -7.99 21.39
N ALA A 390 -20.82 -6.98 21.72
CA ALA A 390 -19.41 -7.19 22.07
C ALA A 390 -19.26 -7.97 23.38
N MET A 391 -20.14 -7.72 24.35
CA MET A 391 -20.16 -8.47 25.61
C MET A 391 -20.61 -9.94 25.41
N GLN A 392 -21.59 -10.17 24.55
CA GLN A 392 -22.04 -11.51 24.17
C GLN A 392 -20.94 -12.30 23.44
N GLN A 393 -20.17 -11.62 22.59
CA GLN A 393 -19.07 -12.22 21.83
C GLN A 393 -17.87 -12.56 22.73
N MET A 394 -17.60 -11.72 23.72
CA MET A 394 -16.58 -11.96 24.74
C MET A 394 -16.98 -13.09 25.71
N MET A 395 -18.27 -13.25 26.01
CA MET A 395 -18.79 -14.38 26.81
C MET A 395 -18.83 -15.71 26.05
N ASN A 396 -18.89 -15.66 24.72
CA ASN A 396 -18.82 -16.84 23.84
C ASN A 396 -17.38 -17.16 23.39
N ASP A 397 -16.38 -16.40 23.85
CA ASP A 397 -14.98 -16.69 23.54
C ASP A 397 -14.51 -17.91 24.35
N PRO A 398 -14.07 -19.01 23.68
CA PRO A 398 -13.66 -20.24 24.36
C PRO A 398 -12.51 -20.05 25.36
N GLN A 399 -11.65 -19.04 25.14
CA GLN A 399 -10.52 -18.76 26.04
C GLN A 399 -10.96 -18.08 27.33
N ILE A 400 -11.95 -17.17 27.25
CA ILE A 400 -12.51 -16.51 28.43
C ILE A 400 -13.41 -17.46 29.22
N GLN A 401 -14.10 -18.37 28.54
CA GLN A 401 -14.91 -19.40 29.19
C GLN A 401 -14.05 -20.45 29.90
N ALA A 402 -12.87 -20.79 29.35
CA ALA A 402 -11.86 -21.60 30.02
C ALA A 402 -11.24 -20.88 31.24
N LEU A 403 -11.11 -19.55 31.16
CA LEU A 403 -10.59 -18.72 32.26
C LEU A 403 -11.59 -18.59 33.42
N MET A 404 -12.88 -18.42 33.13
CA MET A 404 -13.95 -18.38 34.16
C MET A 404 -14.14 -19.74 34.86
N ASN A 405 -13.86 -20.84 34.17
CA ASN A 405 -13.91 -22.19 34.74
C ASN A 405 -12.65 -22.58 35.53
N ASN A 406 -11.64 -21.69 35.61
CA ASN A 406 -10.40 -21.95 36.33
C ASN A 406 -10.18 -20.94 37.49
N PRO A 407 -10.61 -21.27 38.73
CA PRO A 407 -10.56 -20.38 39.88
C PRO A 407 -9.14 -19.86 40.21
N GLN A 408 -8.10 -20.64 39.91
CA GLN A 408 -6.70 -20.27 40.15
C GLN A 408 -6.18 -19.20 39.18
N ALA A 409 -6.69 -19.20 37.94
CA ALA A 409 -6.28 -18.21 36.94
C ALA A 409 -6.82 -16.81 37.27
N MET A 410 -8.06 -16.74 37.79
CA MET A 410 -8.68 -15.49 38.24
C MET A 410 -7.97 -14.92 39.49
N GLN A 411 -7.53 -15.77 40.42
CA GLN A 411 -6.74 -15.36 41.59
C GLN A 411 -5.37 -14.79 41.19
N ASN A 412 -4.69 -15.41 40.22
CA ASN A 412 -3.40 -14.93 39.73
C ASN A 412 -3.51 -13.61 38.97
N MET A 413 -4.60 -13.40 38.23
CA MET A 413 -4.86 -12.13 37.55
C MET A 413 -5.13 -10.99 38.55
N MET A 414 -5.82 -11.29 39.65
CA MET A 414 -6.06 -10.32 40.74
C MET A 414 -4.75 -9.95 41.47
N ASN A 415 -3.83 -10.91 41.63
CA ASN A 415 -2.49 -10.67 42.18
C ASN A 415 -1.59 -9.86 41.23
N MET A 416 -1.72 -10.03 39.91
CA MET A 416 -0.95 -9.26 38.92
C MET A 416 -1.41 -7.81 38.81
N MET A 417 -2.71 -7.53 38.95
CA MET A 417 -3.24 -6.16 38.92
C MET A 417 -3.01 -5.38 40.22
N GLY A 418 -2.71 -6.05 41.33
CA GLY A 418 -2.45 -5.41 42.63
C GLY A 418 -1.03 -4.87 42.82
N ASN A 419 -0.07 -5.21 41.94
CA ASN A 419 1.35 -5.03 42.25
C ASN A 419 2.11 -4.03 41.35
N ASN A 420 1.45 -3.00 40.83
CA ASN A 420 2.11 -1.94 40.05
C ASN A 420 2.12 -0.57 40.76
N GLY A 421 2.52 -0.57 42.04
CA GLY A 421 3.01 0.64 42.73
C GLY A 421 4.53 0.61 42.74
N GLY A 422 5.16 1.61 42.09
CA GLY A 422 6.60 1.68 41.80
C GLY A 422 7.56 1.75 43.01
N PRO A 423 8.88 1.89 42.74
CA PRO A 423 9.95 1.56 43.65
C PRO A 423 10.16 2.63 44.73
N GLY A 424 10.40 2.21 45.97
CA GLY A 424 10.71 3.17 47.04
C GLY A 424 10.94 2.52 48.40
N ARG A 425 12.24 2.38 48.72
CA ARG A 425 12.88 2.07 50.00
C ARG A 425 13.10 0.61 50.38
#